data_AF-A0A835NSJ9-F1
#
_entry.id   AF-A0A835NSJ9-F1
#
_cell.length_a   1.000
_cell.length_b   1.000
_cell.length_c   1.000
_cell.angle_alpha   90.00
_cell.angle_beta   90.00
_cell.angle_gamma   90.00
#
_symmetry.space_group_name_H-M   'P 1'
#
loop_
_entity.id
_entity.type
_entity.pdbx_description
1 polymer ?
#
loop_
_entity_poly.entity_id
_entity_poly.type
_entity_poly.pdbx_seq_one_letter_code
_entity_poly.pdbx_strand_id
1 'polypeptide(L)' 'MFSWLGTDDRRRKDPEVFQTVSDGLKKLYKTKLLPLEEHYKFHEFHSPALEDADFDNKPMVLLVGQYSTGKTTFIR' A
#
# COMPACT_ATOMS: atom_id res chain seq x y z
N MET A 1 44.57 10.23 11.08
CA MET A 1 43.31 10.71 11.70
C MET A 1 42.44 11.32 10.61
N PHE A 2 41.13 11.03 10.67
CA PHE A 2 40.02 11.57 9.87
C PHE A 2 39.90 11.20 8.38
N SER A 3 39.41 9.98 8.14
CA SER A 3 38.72 9.57 6.91
C SER A 3 37.20 9.69 7.12
N TRP A 4 36.67 10.93 7.13
CA TRP A 4 35.22 11.19 7.21
C TRP A 4 34.73 12.03 6.02
N LEU A 5 35.48 12.06 4.92
CA LEU A 5 34.98 12.51 3.61
C LEU A 5 34.59 11.32 2.72
N GLY A 6 34.06 10.26 3.33
CA GLY A 6 33.42 9.16 2.62
C GLY A 6 32.03 9.60 2.16
N THR A 7 31.97 10.11 0.93
CA THR A 7 30.87 9.95 -0.03
C THR A 7 29.47 10.34 0.48
N ASP A 8 28.98 11.49 0.04
CA ASP A 8 27.57 11.89 0.12
C ASP A 8 26.72 11.05 -0.88
N ASP A 9 26.76 9.72 -0.74
CA ASP A 9 25.98 8.75 -1.53
C ASP A 9 24.47 8.87 -1.29
N ARG A 10 24.07 9.66 -0.28
CA ARG A 10 22.66 9.92 0.03
C ARG A 10 21.95 10.76 -1.05
N ARG A 11 22.67 11.38 -1.97
CA ARG A 11 22.10 12.23 -3.03
C ARG A 11 21.93 11.55 -4.39
N ARG A 12 22.40 10.31 -4.56
CA ARG A 12 22.16 9.51 -5.78
C ARG A 12 21.21 8.37 -5.48
N LYS A 13 19.99 8.68 -5.03
CA LYS A 13 18.89 7.76 -5.31
C LYS A 13 18.49 8.01 -6.75
N ASP A 14 18.95 7.15 -7.65
CA ASP A 14 18.31 7.04 -8.95
C ASP A 14 16.79 6.99 -8.74
N PRO A 15 15.99 7.72 -9.54
CA PRO A 15 14.55 7.65 -9.42
C PRO A 15 14.14 6.17 -9.53
N GLU A 16 13.46 5.64 -8.52
CA GLU A 16 12.92 4.29 -8.60
C GLU A 16 11.84 4.30 -9.69
N VAL A 17 12.21 3.85 -10.88
CA VAL A 17 11.29 3.74 -12.01
C VAL A 17 10.48 2.46 -11.82
N PHE A 18 9.17 2.63 -11.67
CA PHE A 18 8.21 1.53 -11.61
C PHE A 18 7.52 1.35 -12.95
N GLN A 19 7.18 0.10 -13.28
CA GLN A 19 6.38 -0.21 -14.48
C GLN A 19 4.94 0.29 -14.32
N THR A 20 4.36 0.12 -13.13
CA THR A 20 3.03 0.63 -12.79
C THR A 20 3.04 1.36 -11.44
N VAL A 21 2.04 2.22 -11.23
CA VAL A 21 1.85 2.91 -9.94
C VAL A 21 1.53 1.90 -8.83
N SER A 22 0.73 0.87 -9.14
CA SER A 22 0.39 -0.19 -8.18
C SER A 22 1.62 -0.91 -7.64
N ASP A 23 2.59 -1.24 -8.51
CA ASP A 23 3.86 -1.85 -8.11
C ASP A 23 4.67 -0.94 -7.17
N GLY A 24 4.69 0.36 -7.47
CA GLY A 24 5.36 1.36 -6.64
C GLY A 24 4.73 1.45 -5.24
N LEU A 25 3.39 1.48 -5.17
CA LEU A 25 2.66 1.53 -3.90
C LEU A 25 2.86 0.25 -3.08
N LYS A 26 2.79 -0.91 -3.71
CA LYS A 26 3.04 -2.22 -3.09
C LYS A 26 4.44 -2.29 -2.49
N LYS A 27 5.46 -1.85 -3.23
CA LYS A 27 6.85 -1.79 -2.73
C LYS A 27 6.99 -0.78 -1.58
N LEU A 28 6.39 0.39 -1.69
CA LEU A 28 6.46 1.41 -0.66
C LEU A 28 5.83 0.94 0.65
N TYR A 29 4.65 0.32 0.59
CA TYR A 29 3.98 -0.30 1.73
C TYR A 29 4.90 -1.32 2.43
N LYS A 30 5.43 -2.30 1.69
CA LYS A 30 6.29 -3.36 2.25
C LYS A 30 7.60 -2.83 2.83
N THR A 31 8.20 -1.79 2.24
CA THR A 31 9.53 -1.32 2.64
C THR A 31 9.51 -0.22 3.69
N LYS A 32 8.40 0.50 3.85
CA LYS A 32 8.31 1.67 4.74
C LYS A 32 7.22 1.55 5.79
N LEU A 33 6.05 1.04 5.43
CA LEU A 33 4.85 1.12 6.25
C LEU A 33 4.67 -0.16 7.08
N LEU A 34 4.76 -1.33 6.46
CA LEU A 34 4.63 -2.63 7.14
C LEU A 34 5.58 -2.79 8.34
N PRO A 35 6.88 -2.44 8.27
CA PRO A 35 7.76 -2.55 9.44
C PRO A 35 7.33 -1.67 10.62
N LEU A 36 6.67 -0.55 10.34
CA LEU A 36 6.14 0.35 11.37
C LEU A 36 4.87 -0.22 11.99
N GLU A 37 3.96 -0.76 11.16
CA GLU A 37 2.74 -1.43 11.62
C GLU A 37 3.06 -2.63 12.53
N GLU A 38 4.02 -3.45 12.13
CA GLU A 38 4.47 -4.60 12.93
C GLU A 38 5.12 -4.15 14.26
N HIS A 39 5.98 -3.12 14.22
CA HIS A 39 6.67 -2.62 15.42
C HIS A 39 5.68 -2.14 16.50
N TYR A 40 4.59 -1.49 16.10
CA TYR A 40 3.57 -0.98 17.01
C TYR A 40 2.34 -1.90 17.11
N LYS A 41 2.40 -3.13 16.57
CA LYS A 41 1.32 -4.12 16.61
C LYS A 41 -0.02 -3.58 16.09
N PHE A 42 0.00 -2.73 15.07
CA PHE A 42 -1.18 -2.07 14.50
C PHE A 42 -2.29 -3.06 14.11
N HIS A 43 -1.89 -4.24 13.62
CA HIS A 43 -2.79 -5.30 13.17
C HIS A 43 -3.64 -5.94 14.28
N GLU A 44 -3.25 -5.76 15.55
CA GLU A 44 -4.04 -6.23 16.69
C GLU A 44 -5.19 -5.26 17.03
N PHE A 45 -5.21 -4.04 16.47
CA PHE A 45 -6.15 -2.98 16.86
C PHE A 45 -7.07 -2.50 15.73
N HIS A 46 -6.55 -2.34 14.51
CA HIS A 46 -7.27 -1.63 13.45
C HIS A 46 -7.53 -2.49 12.23
N SER A 47 -6.49 -2.94 11.54
CA SER A 47 -6.62 -3.74 10.33
C SER A 47 -5.40 -4.64 10.11
N PRO A 48 -5.59 -5.84 9.53
CA PRO A 48 -4.50 -6.73 9.18
C PRO A 48 -3.56 -6.11 8.13
N ALA A 49 -2.37 -6.71 7.99
CA ALA A 49 -1.41 -6.31 6.97
C ALA A 49 -2.01 -6.52 5.57
N LEU A 50 -1.79 -5.55 4.69
CA LEU A 50 -2.18 -5.65 3.29
C LEU A 50 -1.42 -6.78 2.59
N GLU A 51 -2.16 -7.56 1.82
CA GLU A 51 -1.67 -8.63 0.97
C GLU A 51 -1.47 -8.14 -0.46
N ASP A 52 -0.81 -8.96 -1.27
CA ASP A 52 -0.60 -8.66 -2.69
C ASP A 52 -1.93 -8.46 -3.44
N ALA A 53 -2.95 -9.23 -3.07
CA ALA A 53 -4.28 -9.14 -3.64
C ALA A 53 -4.92 -7.75 -3.43
N ASP A 54 -4.60 -7.04 -2.34
CA ASP A 54 -5.17 -5.71 -2.07
C ASP A 54 -4.69 -4.65 -3.08
N PHE A 55 -3.57 -4.90 -3.77
CA PHE A 55 -3.05 -4.03 -4.83
C PHE A 55 -3.44 -4.52 -6.23
N ASP A 56 -3.59 -5.83 -6.40
CA ASP A 56 -3.73 -6.49 -7.70
C ASP A 56 -5.19 -6.80 -8.07
N ASN A 57 -6.13 -6.73 -7.11
CA ASN A 57 -7.54 -7.06 -7.31
C ASN A 57 -8.26 -6.07 -8.23
N LYS A 58 -9.32 -6.58 -8.90
CA LYS A 58 -10.21 -5.75 -9.71
C LYS A 58 -10.96 -4.74 -8.82
N PRO A 59 -11.21 -3.51 -9.30
CA PRO A 59 -12.02 -2.54 -8.57
C PRO A 59 -13.39 -3.11 -8.19
N MET A 60 -13.83 -2.86 -6.95
CA MET A 60 -15.10 -3.35 -6.42
C MET A 60 -16.10 -2.20 -6.27
N VAL A 61 -17.39 -2.51 -6.48
CA VAL A 61 -18.50 -1.57 -6.26
C VAL A 61 -19.42 -2.14 -5.18
N LEU A 62 -19.61 -1.38 -4.10
CA LEU A 62 -20.51 -1.74 -3.01
C LEU A 62 -21.83 -0.97 -3.12
N LEU A 63 -22.93 -1.67 -3.37
CA LEU A 63 -24.28 -1.10 -3.35
C LEU A 63 -24.95 -1.27 -1.99
N VAL A 64 -25.21 -0.15 -1.30
CA VAL A 64 -25.88 -0.12 0.01
C VAL A 64 -27.22 0.61 -0.10
N GLY A 65 -28.24 0.12 0.60
CA GLY A 65 -29.57 0.71 0.63
C GLY A 65 -30.58 -0.16 1.37
N GLN A 66 -31.68 0.45 1.83
CA GLN A 66 -32.74 -0.24 2.58
C GLN A 66 -33.47 -1.29 1.73
N TYR A 67 -34.39 -2.03 2.35
CA TYR A 67 -35.25 -2.98 1.65
C TYR A 67 -36.03 -2.28 0.51
N SER A 68 -36.22 -3.01 -0.58
CA SER A 68 -37.01 -2.57 -1.74
C SER A 68 -36.51 -1.31 -2.47
N THR A 69 -35.25 -0.90 -2.28
CA THR A 69 -34.64 0.23 -3.02
C THR A 69 -34.05 -0.15 -4.39
N GLY A 70 -34.37 -1.33 -4.93
CA GLY A 70 -33.95 -1.72 -6.28
C GLY A 70 -32.46 -2.09 -6.44
N LYS A 71 -31.72 -2.41 -5.37
CA LYS A 71 -30.28 -2.80 -5.45
C LYS A 71 -30.01 -3.93 -6.44
N THR A 72 -30.81 -5.00 -6.38
CA THR A 72 -30.66 -6.14 -7.29
C THR A 72 -31.05 -5.76 -8.72
N THR A 73 -32.10 -4.95 -8.87
CA THR A 73 -32.55 -4.43 -10.17
C THR A 73 -31.51 -3.51 -10.81
N PHE A 74 -30.73 -2.78 -10.03
CA PHE A 74 -29.66 -1.92 -10.55
C PHE A 74 -28.48 -2.72 -11.14
N ILE A 75 -28.20 -3.91 -10.60
CA ILE A 75 -27.09 -4.75 -11.06
C ILE A 75 -27.46 -5.54 -12.33
N ARG A 76 -28.73 -5.90 -12.47
CA ARG A 76 -29.25 -6.70 -13.58
C ARG A 76 -29.44 -5.86 -14.84
#